data_AF-A0A165HSR3-F1
#
_entry.id   AF-A0A165HSR3-F1
#
_cell.length_a   1.000
_cell.length_b   1.000
_cell.length_c   1.000
_cell.angle_alpha   90.00
_cell.angle_beta   90.00
_cell.angle_gamma   90.00
#
_symmetry.space_group_name_H-M   'P 1'
#
loop_
_entity.id
_entity.type
_entity.pdbx_description
1 polymer ?
#
loop_
_entity_poly.entity_id
_entity_poly.type
_entity_poly.pdbx_seq_one_letter_code
_entity_poly.pdbx_strand_id
1 'polypeptide(L)'
;VLTWISIYWFSRAGPAASIRIYLETAKNGDMPMSEAKWSPIPLGTSFFSKDVMVVPKAWTRAIGNVVFESDHDGGGRFAAYERPDELAADLHKLFGKGGPAFGVVSGATGYA
;
A
#
# COMPACT_ATOMS: atom_id res chain seq x y z
N VAL A 1 12.57 -3.38 16.86
CA VAL A 1 11.44 -4.22 17.38
C VAL A 1 10.88 -3.66 18.69
N LEU A 2 11.67 -3.54 19.76
CA LEU A 2 11.17 -3.07 21.07
C LEU A 2 10.48 -1.71 21.02
N THR A 3 10.98 -0.76 20.23
CA THR A 3 10.32 0.55 20.03
C THR A 3 8.86 0.44 19.62
N TRP A 4 8.55 -0.42 18.64
CA TRP A 4 7.17 -0.64 18.18
C TRP A 4 6.31 -1.28 19.27
N ILE A 5 6.85 -2.27 19.98
CA ILE A 5 6.15 -2.89 21.12
C ILE A 5 5.84 -1.84 22.19
N SER A 6 6.82 -1.00 22.54
CA SER A 6 6.63 0.07 23.53
C SER A 6 5.57 1.07 23.11
N ILE A 7 5.53 1.48 21.83
CA ILE A 7 4.49 2.38 21.32
C ILE A 7 3.10 1.77 21.53
N TYR A 8 2.91 0.50 21.16
CA TYR A 8 1.61 -0.16 21.31
C TYR A 8 1.24 -0.36 22.79
N TRP A 9 2.18 -0.85 23.59
CA TRP A 9 1.98 -1.18 24.99
C TRP A 9 1.67 0.04 25.87
N PHE A 10 2.40 1.14 25.65
CA PHE A 10 2.25 2.36 26.44
C PHE A 10 1.29 3.39 25.80
N SER A 11 0.67 3.08 24.66
CA SER A 11 -0.35 3.95 24.07
C SER A 11 -1.59 4.03 24.96
N ARG A 12 -2.27 5.19 24.97
CA ARG A 12 -3.54 5.38 25.68
C ARG A 12 -4.64 4.41 25.25
N ALA A 13 -4.62 3.99 23.98
CA ALA A 13 -5.59 3.04 23.44
C ALA A 13 -5.33 1.60 23.89
N GLY A 14 -4.13 1.32 24.40
CA GLY A 14 -3.68 0.01 24.87
C GLY A 14 -3.23 -0.92 23.73
N PRO A 15 -2.53 -2.02 24.08
CA PRO A 15 -1.89 -2.91 23.11
C PRO A 15 -2.87 -3.66 22.19
N ALA A 16 -4.14 -3.80 22.59
CA ALA A 16 -5.16 -4.51 21.81
C ALA A 16 -5.90 -3.62 20.81
N ALA A 17 -5.66 -2.30 20.81
CA ALA A 17 -6.43 -1.34 20.00
C ALA A 17 -6.42 -1.66 18.49
N SER A 18 -5.29 -2.14 17.97
CA SER A 18 -5.14 -2.45 16.54
C SER A 18 -5.77 -3.79 16.12
N ILE A 19 -6.19 -4.65 17.06
CA ILE A 19 -6.61 -6.02 16.75
C ILE A 19 -8.08 -6.08 16.33
N ARG A 20 -8.87 -5.03 16.61
CA ARG A 20 -10.30 -4.99 16.33
C ARG A 20 -10.65 -5.20 14.85
N ILE A 21 -9.78 -4.72 13.95
CA ILE A 21 -9.97 -4.87 12.49
C ILE A 21 -10.14 -6.34 12.08
N TYR A 22 -9.44 -7.27 12.74
CA TYR A 22 -9.53 -8.69 12.40
C TYR A 22 -10.92 -9.28 12.73
N LEU A 23 -11.54 -8.82 13.81
CA LEU A 23 -12.91 -9.21 14.15
C LEU A 23 -13.90 -8.68 13.10
N GLU A 24 -13.69 -7.46 12.61
CA GLU A 24 -14.55 -6.82 11.62
C GLU A 24 -14.43 -7.52 10.26
N THR A 25 -13.20 -7.75 9.79
CA THR A 25 -12.94 -8.52 8.56
C THR A 25 -13.54 -9.92 8.64
N ALA A 26 -13.35 -10.64 9.76
CA ALA A 26 -13.90 -11.98 9.93
C ALA A 26 -15.44 -12.02 9.95
N LYS A 27 -16.09 -10.97 10.49
CA LYS A 27 -17.56 -10.88 10.55
C LYS A 27 -18.18 -10.49 9.22
N ASN A 28 -17.55 -9.58 8.49
CA ASN A 28 -18.04 -9.13 7.20
C ASN A 28 -17.79 -10.15 6.08
N GLY A 29 -16.89 -11.12 6.31
CA GLY A 29 -16.47 -12.05 5.28
C GLY A 29 -15.65 -11.36 4.18
N ASP A 30 -15.08 -10.19 4.49
CA ASP A 30 -14.28 -9.37 3.55
C ASP A 30 -13.05 -10.18 3.11
N MET A 31 -13.20 -10.92 2.02
CA MET A 31 -12.11 -11.61 1.34
C MET A 31 -11.48 -10.61 0.36
N PRO A 32 -10.24 -10.14 0.61
CA PRO A 32 -9.72 -8.89 0.03
C PRO A 32 -9.59 -8.84 -1.50
N MET A 33 -9.76 -9.95 -2.21
CA MET A 33 -9.61 -10.01 -3.67
C MET A 33 -10.81 -10.56 -4.43
N SER A 34 -11.70 -11.35 -3.80
CA SER A 34 -12.82 -11.97 -4.52
C SER A 34 -13.98 -11.02 -4.79
N GLU A 35 -14.07 -9.92 -4.04
CA GLU A 35 -15.17 -8.95 -4.13
C GLU A 35 -14.72 -7.56 -4.63
N ALA A 36 -13.43 -7.41 -4.95
CA ALA A 36 -12.88 -6.15 -5.40
C ALA A 36 -13.46 -5.78 -6.77
N LYS A 37 -14.24 -4.70 -6.81
CA LYS A 37 -14.77 -4.14 -8.05
C LYS A 37 -13.68 -3.32 -8.74
N TRP A 38 -13.60 -3.45 -10.06
CA TRP A 38 -12.68 -2.66 -10.87
C TRP A 38 -12.93 -1.16 -10.66
N SER A 39 -11.87 -0.41 -10.34
CA SER A 39 -11.93 1.04 -10.14
C SER A 39 -11.24 1.81 -11.29
N PRO A 40 -11.85 2.87 -11.83
CA PRO A 40 -11.21 3.73 -12.85
C PRO A 40 -10.12 4.65 -12.29
N ILE A 41 -10.03 4.78 -10.96
CA ILE A 41 -9.06 5.66 -10.30
C ILE A 41 -7.63 5.14 -10.59
N PRO A 42 -6.67 6.02 -10.98
CA PRO A 42 -5.29 5.61 -11.21
C PRO A 42 -4.70 4.86 -10.01
N LEU A 43 -4.19 3.66 -10.27
CA LEU A 43 -3.62 2.76 -9.28
C LEU A 43 -2.14 2.52 -9.59
N GLY A 44 -1.29 2.64 -8.56
CA GLY A 44 0.11 2.23 -8.62
C GLY A 44 0.36 1.04 -7.70
N THR A 45 1.14 0.07 -8.16
CA THR A 45 1.54 -1.10 -7.38
C THR A 45 3.05 -1.23 -7.32
N SER A 46 3.55 -1.62 -6.15
CA SER A 46 4.97 -1.81 -5.89
C SER A 46 5.13 -3.19 -5.26
N PHE A 47 5.82 -4.09 -5.94
CA PHE A 47 5.91 -5.51 -5.59
C PHE A 47 7.26 -5.80 -4.91
N PHE A 48 7.22 -6.14 -3.63
CA PHE A 48 8.40 -6.53 -2.85
C PHE A 48 8.47 -8.05 -2.69
N SER A 49 9.60 -8.64 -3.07
CA SER A 49 9.74 -10.10 -3.24
C SER A 49 9.50 -10.95 -1.99
N LYS A 50 9.59 -10.37 -0.78
CA LYS A 50 9.40 -11.07 0.50
C LYS A 50 8.13 -10.64 1.25
N ASP A 51 7.15 -10.02 0.59
CA ASP A 51 5.85 -9.76 1.22
C ASP A 51 5.11 -11.08 1.52
N VAL A 52 4.21 -11.05 2.49
CA VAL A 52 3.34 -12.17 2.87
C VAL A 52 2.49 -12.65 1.69
N MET A 53 2.08 -11.74 0.81
CA MET A 53 1.27 -12.06 -0.37
C MET A 53 1.79 -11.31 -1.60
N VAL A 54 2.68 -11.95 -2.37
CA VAL A 54 3.08 -11.46 -3.68
C VAL A 54 2.13 -12.03 -4.72
N VAL A 55 1.15 -11.22 -5.15
CA VAL A 55 0.12 -11.63 -6.11
C VAL A 55 0.59 -11.46 -7.56
N PRO A 56 0.08 -12.25 -8.51
CA PRO A 56 0.33 -12.00 -9.92
C PRO A 56 -0.16 -10.61 -10.35
N LYS A 57 0.61 -9.89 -11.18
CA LYS A 57 0.22 -8.57 -11.72
C LYS A 57 -1.12 -8.58 -12.47
N ALA A 58 -1.49 -9.71 -13.05
CA ALA A 58 -2.81 -9.85 -13.68
C ALA A 58 -3.95 -9.58 -12.69
N TRP A 59 -3.77 -9.89 -11.42
CA TRP A 59 -4.79 -9.71 -10.38
C TRP A 59 -4.93 -8.25 -9.97
N THR A 60 -3.84 -7.49 -9.88
CA THR A 60 -3.90 -6.04 -9.61
C THR A 60 -4.54 -5.28 -10.76
N ARG A 61 -4.25 -5.67 -12.00
CA ARG A 61 -4.88 -5.11 -13.21
C ARG A 61 -6.37 -5.46 -13.32
N ALA A 62 -6.81 -6.58 -12.74
CA ALA A 62 -8.23 -6.97 -12.72
C ALA A 62 -9.08 -6.10 -11.79
N ILE A 63 -8.47 -5.47 -10.78
CA ILE A 63 -9.20 -4.71 -9.74
C ILE A 63 -9.08 -3.18 -9.91
N GLY A 64 -8.30 -2.68 -10.87
CA GLY A 64 -8.20 -1.24 -11.09
C GLY A 64 -7.45 -0.79 -12.33
N ASN A 65 -7.51 0.50 -12.58
CA ASN A 65 -6.77 1.20 -13.63
C ASN A 65 -5.29 1.35 -13.22
N VAL A 66 -4.51 0.29 -13.42
CA VAL A 66 -3.09 0.26 -13.07
C VAL A 66 -2.28 1.12 -14.05
N VAL A 67 -1.72 2.23 -13.57
CA VAL A 67 -0.92 3.19 -14.35
C VAL A 67 0.57 3.13 -14.03
N PHE A 68 0.95 2.40 -12.98
CA PHE A 68 2.32 2.23 -12.54
C PHE A 68 2.50 0.87 -11.85
N GLU A 69 3.56 0.16 -12.22
CA GLU A 69 3.97 -1.10 -11.57
C GLU A 69 5.50 -1.14 -11.45
N SER A 70 6.00 -1.59 -10.31
CA SER A 70 7.43 -1.78 -10.06
C SER A 70 7.68 -3.10 -9.33
N ASP A 71 8.77 -3.78 -9.64
CA ASP A 71 9.24 -4.97 -8.92
C ASP A 71 10.55 -4.66 -8.21
N HIS A 72 10.70 -5.22 -7.01
CA HIS A 72 11.89 -5.10 -6.18
C HIS A 72 12.44 -6.47 -5.80
N ASP A 73 13.75 -6.64 -5.96
CA ASP A 73 14.43 -7.91 -5.70
C ASP A 73 14.52 -8.26 -4.20
N GLY A 74 14.22 -7.31 -3.31
CA GLY A 74 14.22 -7.51 -1.87
C GLY A 74 13.20 -6.64 -1.13
N GLY A 75 13.22 -6.71 0.20
CA GLY A 75 12.18 -6.12 1.05
C GLY A 75 10.95 -7.02 1.14
N GLY A 76 10.22 -6.90 2.25
CA GLY A 76 9.00 -7.65 2.49
C GLY A 76 7.85 -6.78 2.93
N ARG A 77 7.04 -7.32 3.84
CA ARG A 77 5.78 -6.70 4.30
C ARG A 77 5.96 -5.29 4.85
N PHE A 78 7.11 -4.97 5.42
CA PHE A 78 7.41 -3.65 5.97
C PHE A 78 8.27 -2.84 5.00
N ALA A 79 7.88 -2.76 3.72
CA ALA A 79 8.62 -2.07 2.67
C ALA A 79 9.12 -0.67 3.05
N ALA A 80 8.28 0.14 3.70
CA ALA A 80 8.66 1.48 4.16
C ALA A 80 9.79 1.50 5.21
N TYR A 81 9.96 0.41 5.96
CA TYR A 81 11.04 0.26 6.95
C TYR A 81 12.25 -0.48 6.39
N GLU A 82 12.02 -1.50 5.55
CA GLU A 82 13.07 -2.37 5.00
C GLU A 82 13.77 -1.76 3.78
N ARG A 83 13.01 -1.06 2.92
CA ARG A 83 13.45 -0.48 1.64
C ARG A 83 12.87 0.93 1.45
N PRO A 84 13.15 1.87 2.37
CA PRO A 84 12.54 3.20 2.36
C PRO A 84 12.82 3.97 1.07
N ASP A 85 14.05 3.91 0.57
CA ASP A 85 14.46 4.66 -0.62
C ASP A 85 13.80 4.12 -1.90
N GLU A 86 13.67 2.79 -2.01
CA GLU A 86 13.01 2.15 -3.16
C GLU A 86 11.52 2.49 -3.18
N LEU A 87 10.85 2.41 -2.02
CA LEU A 87 9.44 2.80 -1.90
C LEU A 87 9.23 4.30 -2.18
N ALA A 88 10.08 5.17 -1.63
CA ALA A 88 10.01 6.60 -1.89
C ALA A 88 10.26 6.93 -3.36
N ALA A 89 11.22 6.27 -4.00
CA ALA A 89 11.50 6.45 -5.43
C ALA A 89 10.29 6.07 -6.29
N ASP A 90 9.56 5.01 -5.95
CA ASP A 90 8.34 4.64 -6.66
C ASP A 90 7.23 5.67 -6.49
N LEU A 91 7.04 6.20 -5.28
CA LEU A 91 6.09 7.30 -5.05
C LEU A 91 6.46 8.53 -5.89
N HIS A 92 7.76 8.86 -5.98
CA HIS A 92 8.23 9.96 -6.83
C HIS A 92 8.01 9.69 -8.32
N LYS A 93 8.22 8.46 -8.81
CA LYS A 93 7.93 8.11 -10.20
C LYS A 93 6.44 8.19 -10.51
N LEU A 94 5.57 7.79 -9.58
CA LEU A 94 4.13 7.79 -9.75
C LEU A 94 3.55 9.20 -9.71
N PHE A 95 3.84 9.97 -8.66
CA PHE A 95 3.20 11.25 -8.37
C PHE A 95 4.04 12.48 -8.73
N GLY A 96 5.34 12.32 -8.96
CA GLY A 96 6.24 13.42 -9.28
C GLY A 96 5.91 14.07 -10.63
N LYS A 97 6.47 15.25 -10.91
CA LYS A 97 6.26 15.95 -12.20
C LYS A 97 6.53 15.02 -13.38
N GLY A 98 5.54 14.87 -14.26
CA GLY A 98 5.62 13.98 -15.43
C GLY A 98 5.35 12.50 -15.13
N GLY A 99 5.09 12.14 -13.88
CA GLY A 99 4.62 10.82 -13.47
C GLY A 99 3.18 10.56 -13.90
N PRO A 100 2.76 9.29 -14.00
CA PRO A 100 1.46 8.91 -14.55
C PRO A 100 0.25 9.36 -13.69
N ALA A 101 0.47 9.68 -12.41
CA ALA A 101 -0.55 10.24 -11.53
C ALA A 101 -0.31 11.72 -11.20
N PHE A 102 0.61 12.39 -11.90
CA PHE A 102 0.84 13.82 -11.72
C PHE A 102 -0.39 14.64 -12.09
N GLY A 103 -0.80 15.56 -11.21
CA GLY A 103 -1.95 16.43 -11.46
C GLY A 103 -3.30 15.70 -11.52
N VAL A 104 -3.38 14.47 -10.96
CA VAL A 104 -4.63 13.70 -10.89
C VAL A 104 -5.74 14.45 -10.15
N VAL A 105 -5.37 15.37 -9.26
CA VAL A 105 -6.29 16.31 -8.62
C VAL A 105 -6.27 17.63 -9.39
N SER A 106 -7.39 17.96 -10.04
CA SER A 106 -7.53 19.20 -10.81
C SER A 106 -7.22 20.43 -9.93
N GLY A 107 -6.35 21.30 -10.41
CA GLY A 107 -5.94 22.52 -9.71
C GLY A 107 -4.96 22.32 -8.54
N ALA A 108 -4.56 21.08 -8.20
CA ALA A 108 -3.63 20.79 -7.11
C ALA A 108 -2.49 19.88 -7.59
N THR A 109 -1.37 20.49 -7.98
CA THR A 109 -0.19 19.74 -8.48
C THR A 109 0.77 19.33 -7.37
N GLY A 110 0.65 19.90 -6.16
CA GLY A 110 1.57 19.65 -5.04
C GLY A 110 2.94 20.33 -5.18
N TYR A 111 3.15 21.19 -6.18
CA TYR A 111 4.40 21.91 -6.45
C TYR A 111 4.24 23.44 -6.49
N ALA A 112 3.32 23.97 -5.69
CA ALA A 112 3.14 25.41 -5.51
C ALA A 112 4.20 26.01 -4.58
#